data_AF-A0A661QHX8-F1
#
_entry.id   AF-A0A661QHX8-F1
#
_cell.length_a   1.000
_cell.length_b   1.000
_cell.length_c   1.000
_cell.angle_alpha   90.00
_cell.angle_beta   90.00
_cell.angle_gamma   90.00
#
_symmetry.space_group_name_H-M   'P 1'
#
loop_
_entity.id
_entity.type
_entity.pdbx_description
1 polymer ?
#
loop_
_entity_poly.entity_id
_entity_poly.type
_entity_poly.pdbx_seq_one_letter_code
_entity_poly.pdbx_strand_id
1 'polypeptide(L)'
;AHDAQARRETNIAAYGKERILSHAKEIEIYLAQRGPMNHAKISRIKEEGGFSAIKAVREGKVYIIDEKIVSRPTMRLLDGIYEIGRILYPARFNDTTPFTDR
;
A
#
# COMPACT_ATOMS: atom_id res chain seq x y z
N ALA A 1 -10.65 -4.28 -8.90
CA ALA A 1 -11.21 -2.92 -8.94
C ALA A 1 -11.84 -2.72 -10.32
N HIS A 2 -13.12 -2.37 -10.39
CA HIS A 2 -13.85 -2.23 -11.68
C HIS A 2 -13.78 -0.81 -12.25
N ASP A 3 -13.24 0.13 -11.48
CA ASP A 3 -13.25 1.57 -11.70
C ASP A 3 -11.87 2.14 -12.06
N ALA A 4 -10.92 1.26 -12.44
CA ALA A 4 -9.60 1.60 -12.90
C ALA A 4 -9.31 0.87 -14.23
N GLN A 5 -8.81 1.60 -15.23
CA GLN A 5 -8.45 1.02 -16.52
C GLN A 5 -6.95 0.75 -16.59
N ALA A 6 -6.58 -0.52 -16.86
CA ALA A 6 -5.22 -0.94 -17.07
C ALA A 6 -4.58 -0.21 -18.25
N ARG A 7 -3.28 0.12 -18.13
CA ARG A 7 -2.49 0.70 -19.21
C ARG A 7 -1.62 -0.35 -19.87
N ARG A 8 -1.55 -0.33 -21.21
CA ARG A 8 -0.58 -1.09 -22.03
C ARG A 8 -0.52 -2.58 -21.67
N GLU A 9 -1.67 -3.20 -21.39
CA GLU A 9 -1.77 -4.63 -21.02
C GLU A 9 -0.99 -5.01 -19.74
N THR A 10 -0.67 -4.04 -18.90
CA THR A 10 0.00 -4.27 -17.61
C THR A 10 -1.01 -4.34 -16.47
N ASN A 11 -0.57 -4.84 -15.31
CA ASN A 11 -1.34 -4.76 -14.06
C ASN A 11 -1.34 -3.34 -13.43
N ILE A 12 -0.89 -2.32 -14.16
CA ILE A 12 -0.83 -0.94 -13.69
C ILE A 12 -1.96 -0.15 -14.34
N ALA A 13 -2.86 0.38 -13.51
CA ALA A 13 -3.94 1.25 -13.92
C ALA A 13 -3.68 2.69 -13.45
N ALA A 14 -3.97 3.66 -14.30
CA ALA A 14 -4.05 5.04 -13.84
C ALA A 14 -5.42 5.27 -13.20
N TYR A 15 -5.42 5.59 -11.91
CA TYR A 15 -6.66 5.77 -11.15
C TYR A 15 -7.04 7.25 -11.00
N GLY A 16 -6.05 8.15 -10.88
CA GLY A 16 -6.28 9.59 -10.82
C GLY A 16 -6.72 10.08 -9.43
N LYS A 17 -6.44 11.36 -9.16
CA LYS A 17 -6.60 11.96 -7.83
C LYS A 17 -8.07 12.05 -7.38
N GLU A 18 -8.95 12.46 -8.27
CA GLU A 18 -10.37 12.65 -7.96
C GLU A 18 -11.05 11.33 -7.57
N ARG A 19 -10.69 10.21 -8.22
CA ARG A 19 -11.19 8.87 -7.86
C ARG A 19 -10.65 8.40 -6.52
N ILE A 20 -9.37 8.64 -6.21
CA ILE A 20 -8.84 8.38 -4.87
C ILE A 20 -9.65 9.16 -3.82
N LEU A 21 -9.98 10.43 -4.11
CA LEU A 21 -10.74 11.27 -3.20
C LEU A 21 -12.22 10.86 -3.08
N SER A 22 -12.85 10.31 -4.13
CA SER A 22 -14.22 9.78 -4.03
C SER A 22 -14.32 8.60 -3.05
N HIS A 23 -13.23 7.85 -2.88
CA HIS A 23 -13.12 6.74 -1.90
C HIS A 23 -12.37 7.13 -0.61
N ALA A 24 -12.09 8.41 -0.39
CA ALA A 24 -11.21 8.87 0.69
C ALA A 24 -11.56 8.31 2.08
N LYS A 25 -12.85 8.19 2.39
CA LYS A 25 -13.34 7.69 3.70
C LYS A 25 -13.16 6.18 3.87
N GLU A 26 -13.09 5.43 2.78
CA GLU A 26 -13.00 3.96 2.74
C GLU A 26 -11.54 3.48 2.77
N ILE A 27 -10.60 4.32 2.37
CA ILE A 27 -9.17 3.97 2.34
C ILE A 27 -8.62 3.95 3.77
N GLU A 28 -8.55 2.75 4.35
CA GLU A 28 -8.05 2.54 5.73
C GLU A 28 -6.52 2.55 5.83
N ILE A 29 -5.84 2.14 4.76
CA ILE A 29 -4.38 2.07 4.67
C ILE A 29 -3.95 2.72 3.34
N TYR A 30 -2.92 3.58 3.40
CA TYR A 30 -2.25 4.11 2.22
C TYR A 30 -0.85 3.49 2.13
N LEU A 31 -0.66 2.55 1.19
CA LEU A 31 0.63 1.89 0.97
C LEU A 31 1.26 2.39 -0.34
N ALA A 32 2.49 2.89 -0.26
CA ALA A 32 3.23 3.36 -1.44
C ALA A 32 4.64 2.73 -1.52
N GLN A 33 5.15 2.60 -2.73
CA GLN A 33 6.47 2.01 -2.98
C GLN A 33 7.56 3.09 -3.05
N ARG A 34 8.77 2.75 -2.60
CA ARG A 34 9.98 3.57 -2.79
C ARG A 34 11.10 2.73 -3.38
N GLY A 35 11.70 3.21 -4.46
CA GLY A 35 12.76 2.56 -5.22
C GLY A 35 13.17 3.36 -6.46
N PRO A 36 13.90 2.74 -7.40
CA PRO A 36 14.31 3.38 -8.64
C PRO A 36 13.13 3.83 -9.54
N MET A 37 12.01 3.09 -9.53
CA MET A 37 10.84 3.44 -10.33
C MET A 37 9.82 4.30 -9.57
N ASN A 38 9.83 4.25 -8.24
CA ASN A 38 8.88 4.95 -7.38
C ASN A 38 9.57 5.82 -6.33
N HIS A 39 9.22 7.10 -6.21
CA HIS A 39 9.87 8.01 -5.26
C HIS A 39 8.92 8.54 -4.18
N ALA A 40 8.02 7.67 -3.70
CA ALA A 40 7.06 8.06 -2.68
C ALA A 40 7.76 8.52 -1.38
N LYS A 41 7.23 9.60 -0.81
CA LYS A 41 7.63 10.13 0.49
C LYS A 41 6.38 10.43 1.29
N ILE A 42 6.38 10.07 2.57
CA ILE A 42 5.24 10.32 3.48
C ILE A 42 4.89 11.81 3.50
N SER A 43 5.89 12.71 3.55
CA SER A 43 5.67 14.15 3.53
C SER A 43 4.89 14.61 2.30
N ARG A 44 5.32 14.20 1.10
CA ARG A 44 4.62 14.51 -0.16
C ARG A 44 3.18 14.02 -0.17
N ILE A 45 2.91 12.82 0.36
CA ILE A 45 1.55 12.26 0.44
C ILE A 45 0.68 13.09 1.41
N LYS A 46 1.25 13.50 2.55
CA LYS A 46 0.54 14.30 3.56
C LYS A 46 0.29 15.74 3.12
N GLU A 47 1.21 16.31 2.35
CA GLU A 47 1.17 17.68 1.82
C GLU A 47 0.34 17.79 0.53
N GLU A 48 0.01 16.67 -0.12
CA GLU A 48 -0.80 16.63 -1.33
C GLU A 48 -2.20 17.21 -1.08
N GLY A 49 -2.60 18.19 -1.89
CA GLY A 49 -3.85 18.92 -1.67
C GLY A 49 -5.06 17.97 -1.65
N GLY A 50 -5.87 18.03 -0.60
CA GLY A 50 -7.06 17.17 -0.46
C GLY A 50 -6.77 15.76 0.08
N PHE A 51 -5.52 15.29 0.13
CA PHE A 51 -5.23 13.97 0.70
C PHE A 51 -5.47 13.89 2.21
N SER A 52 -5.55 15.02 2.91
CA SER A 52 -6.02 15.07 4.30
C SER A 52 -7.47 14.56 4.49
N ALA A 53 -8.27 14.50 3.42
CA ALA A 53 -9.61 13.89 3.46
C ALA A 53 -9.56 12.35 3.51
N ILE A 54 -8.45 11.75 3.08
CA ILE A 54 -8.26 10.30 3.08
C ILE A 54 -8.10 9.81 4.52
N LYS A 55 -8.92 8.84 4.93
CA LYS A 55 -8.94 8.29 6.29
C LYS A 55 -7.54 7.84 6.71
N ALA A 56 -6.87 7.04 5.88
CA ALA A 56 -5.51 6.58 6.13
C ALA A 56 -4.50 7.71 6.36
N VAL A 57 -4.57 8.80 5.58
CA VAL A 57 -3.65 9.94 5.71
C VAL A 57 -3.91 10.69 7.01
N ARG A 58 -5.18 10.97 7.31
CA ARG A 58 -5.61 11.63 8.54
C ARG A 58 -5.25 10.83 9.80
N GLU A 59 -5.38 9.51 9.76
CA GLU A 59 -5.05 8.60 10.87
C GLU A 59 -3.55 8.24 10.93
N GLY A 60 -2.72 8.77 10.02
CA GLY A 60 -1.29 8.45 9.98
C GLY A 60 -0.96 7.03 9.52
N LYS A 61 -1.91 6.31 8.94
CA LYS A 61 -1.78 4.95 8.39
C LYS A 61 -1.20 4.98 6.96
N VAL A 62 -0.09 5.71 6.79
CA VAL A 62 0.63 5.85 5.52
C VAL A 62 1.96 5.10 5.63
N TYR A 63 2.15 4.10 4.79
CA TYR A 63 3.30 3.20 4.84
C TYR A 63 4.08 3.24 3.54
N ILE A 64 5.40 3.15 3.64
CA ILE A 64 6.32 3.07 2.50
C ILE A 64 6.97 1.70 2.51
N ILE A 65 6.91 0.98 1.39
CA ILE A 65 7.57 -0.31 1.21
C ILE A 65 8.70 -0.21 0.17
N ASP A 66 9.79 -0.95 0.38
CA ASP A 66 10.89 -1.02 -0.59
C ASP A 66 10.40 -1.71 -1.88
N GLU A 67 10.53 -1.03 -3.02
CA GLU A 67 10.20 -1.57 -4.34
C GLU A 67 10.90 -2.92 -4.61
N LYS A 68 12.11 -3.12 -4.08
CA LYS A 68 12.88 -4.35 -4.32
C LYS A 68 12.24 -5.61 -3.74
N ILE A 69 11.41 -5.49 -2.69
CA ILE A 69 10.77 -6.65 -2.05
C ILE A 69 9.35 -6.93 -2.58
N VAL A 70 8.82 -6.06 -3.44
CA VAL A 70 7.45 -6.20 -4.00
C VAL A 70 7.39 -6.22 -5.52
N SER A 71 8.40 -5.69 -6.21
CA SER A 71 8.37 -5.51 -7.67
C SER A 71 9.41 -6.32 -8.43
N ARG A 72 10.24 -7.12 -7.73
CA ARG A 72 11.27 -7.98 -8.35
C ARG A 72 10.95 -9.46 -8.10
N PRO A 73 10.97 -10.32 -9.14
CA PRO A 73 10.68 -11.75 -9.00
C PRO A 73 11.87 -12.50 -8.38
N THR A 74 12.10 -12.28 -7.09
CA THR A 74 13.17 -12.92 -6.30
C THR A 74 12.60 -13.47 -5.00
N MET A 75 13.36 -14.27 -4.25
CA MET A 75 12.93 -14.80 -2.95
C MET A 75 12.55 -13.72 -1.93
N ARG A 76 13.02 -12.47 -2.12
CA ARG A 76 12.63 -11.31 -1.31
C ARG A 76 11.14 -10.96 -1.40
N LEU A 77 10.40 -11.52 -2.36
CA LEU A 77 8.94 -11.43 -2.36
C LEU A 77 8.33 -12.01 -1.09
N LEU A 78 8.96 -13.00 -0.45
CA LEU A 78 8.53 -13.51 0.85
C LEU A 78 8.56 -12.38 1.91
N ASP A 79 9.65 -11.60 1.94
CA ASP A 79 9.76 -10.45 2.85
C ASP A 79 8.65 -9.43 2.57
N GLY A 80 8.39 -9.14 1.29
CA GLY A 80 7.31 -8.25 0.86
C GLY A 80 5.92 -8.74 1.29
N ILE A 81 5.65 -10.05 1.18
CA ILE A 81 4.41 -10.67 1.64
C ILE A 81 4.25 -10.48 3.16
N TYR A 82 5.28 -10.77 3.95
CA TYR A 82 5.22 -10.59 5.40
C TYR A 82 5.14 -9.11 5.82
N GLU A 83 5.82 -8.20 5.12
CA GLU A 83 5.76 -6.77 5.42
C GLU A 83 4.38 -6.19 5.13
N ILE A 84 3.82 -6.45 3.94
CA ILE A 84 2.46 -6.06 3.58
C ILE A 84 1.44 -6.74 4.51
N GLY A 85 1.62 -8.03 4.80
CA GLY A 85 0.76 -8.79 5.68
C GLY A 85 0.68 -8.21 7.09
N ARG A 86 1.81 -7.78 7.65
CA ARG A 86 1.85 -7.11 8.97
C ARG A 86 1.17 -5.75 8.98
N ILE A 87 1.19 -5.03 7.86
CA ILE A 87 0.50 -3.75 7.70
C ILE A 87 -1.02 -3.95 7.59
N LEU A 88 -1.45 -4.87 6.72
CA LEU A 88 -2.86 -5.05 6.39
C LEU A 88 -3.61 -5.93 7.40
N TYR A 89 -2.94 -6.94 7.95
CA TYR A 89 -3.54 -7.96 8.82
C TYR A 89 -2.63 -8.26 10.02
N PRO A 90 -2.33 -7.26 10.87
CA PRO A 90 -1.39 -7.40 11.98
C PRO A 90 -1.76 -8.55 12.93
N ALA A 91 -3.05 -8.75 13.20
CA ALA A 91 -3.53 -9.84 14.07
C ALA A 91 -3.21 -11.25 13.54
N ARG A 92 -2.99 -11.41 12.23
CA ARG A 92 -2.63 -12.71 11.62
C ARG A 92 -1.13 -12.86 11.44
N PHE A 93 -0.45 -11.79 11.03
CA PHE A 93 0.97 -11.83 10.67
C PHE A 93 1.92 -11.55 11.84
N ASN A 94 1.42 -11.00 12.95
CA ASN A 94 2.15 -10.88 14.22
C ASN A 94 1.69 -11.91 15.25
N ASP A 95 0.84 -12.86 14.86
CA ASP A 95 0.47 -13.97 15.73
C ASP A 95 1.70 -14.87 15.94
N THR A 96 2.16 -14.92 17.20
CA THR A 96 3.31 -15.74 17.61
C THR A 96 2.87 -17.03 18.31
N THR A 97 1.56 -17.32 18.31
CA THR A 97 1.01 -18.57 18.84
C THR A 97 1.67 -19.75 18.13
N PRO A 98 2.27 -20.70 18.87
CA PRO A 98 2.93 -21.86 18.29
C PRO A 98 1.99 -22.65 17.37
N PHE A 99 2.53 -23.18 16.28
CA PHE A 99 1.79 -24.00 15.32
C PHE A 99 1.16 -25.26 15.94
N THR A 100 1.65 -25.69 17.11
CA THR A 100 1.16 -26.85 17.86
C THR A 100 -0.23 -26.66 18.49
N ASP A 101 -0.75 -25.43 18.54
CA ASP A 101 -2.02 -25.12 19.20
C ASP A 101 -3.21 -24.90 18.23
N ARG A 102 -3.09 -25.33 16.96
CA ARG A 102 -4.15 -25.20 15.93
C ARG A 102 -4.62 -26.53 15.36
#